data_AF-A0A0C1W438-F1
#
_entry.id   AF-A0A0C1W438-F1
#
_cell.length_a   1.000
_cell.length_b   1.000
_cell.length_c   1.000
_cell.angle_alpha   90.00
_cell.angle_beta   90.00
_cell.angle_gamma   90.00
#
_symmetry.space_group_name_H-M   'P 1'
#
loop_
_entity.id
_entity.type
_entity.pdbx_description
1 polymer ?
#
loop_
_entity_poly.entity_id
_entity_poly.type
_entity_poly.pdbx_seq_one_letter_code
_entity_poly.pdbx_strand_id
1 'polypeptide(L)'
;MSSYIDNAIGGWIRNAEKTGELKDNPYRGKKLDLEDYFKTPAEHRMGMKILKDANCLPPAVQMMQLIEKKQKEFESSEDPETKEVLRKEIMALKLKKDLLIEANN
;
A
#
# COMPACT_ATOMS: atom_id res chain seq x y z
N MET A 1 17.46 -21.04 19.99
CA MET A 1 16.20 -20.29 19.71
C MET A 1 15.59 -20.65 18.34
N SER A 2 16.38 -20.81 17.27
CA SER A 2 15.89 -21.25 15.93
C SER A 2 15.00 -22.49 15.97
N SER A 3 15.43 -23.56 16.65
CA SER A 3 14.73 -24.85 16.67
C SER A 3 13.28 -24.80 17.21
N TYR A 4 12.94 -23.85 18.09
CA TYR A 4 11.57 -23.73 18.60
C TYR A 4 10.62 -23.17 17.54
N ILE A 5 11.08 -22.14 16.82
CA ILE A 5 10.34 -21.53 15.71
C ILE A 5 10.19 -22.55 14.57
N ASP A 6 11.26 -23.26 14.23
CA ASP A 6 11.24 -24.28 13.18
C ASP A 6 10.24 -25.40 13.51
N ASN A 7 10.18 -25.84 14.77
CA ASN A 7 9.21 -26.83 15.23
C ASN A 7 7.77 -26.30 15.23
N ALA A 8 7.55 -25.03 15.59
CA ALA A 8 6.22 -24.40 15.55
C ALA A 8 5.72 -24.28 14.11
N ILE A 9 6.55 -23.80 13.19
CA ILE A 9 6.25 -23.70 11.75
C ILE A 9 5.92 -25.09 11.20
N GLY A 10 6.75 -26.10 11.49
CA GLY A 10 6.49 -27.47 11.07
C GLY A 10 5.18 -28.02 11.65
N GLY A 11 4.82 -27.66 12.87
CA GLY A 11 3.54 -27.99 13.49
C GLY A 11 2.35 -27.38 12.75
N TRP A 12 2.42 -26.09 12.42
CA TRP A 12 1.38 -25.39 11.67
C TRP A 12 1.17 -25.97 10.28
N ILE A 13 2.26 -26.26 9.56
CA ILE A 13 2.19 -26.88 8.22
C ILE A 13 1.48 -28.23 8.29
N ARG A 14 1.90 -29.12 9.23
CA ARG A 14 1.25 -30.43 9.40
C ARG A 14 -0.23 -30.31 9.76
N ASN A 15 -0.61 -29.31 10.54
CA ASN A 15 -2.02 -29.07 10.86
C ASN A 15 -2.81 -28.66 9.61
N ALA A 16 -2.30 -27.70 8.84
CA ALA A 16 -2.93 -27.23 7.61
C ALA A 16 -3.03 -28.32 6.52
N GLU A 17 -2.09 -29.28 6.50
CA GLU A 17 -2.20 -30.49 5.65
C GLU A 17 -3.35 -31.40 6.08
N LYS A 18 -3.50 -31.63 7.39
CA LYS A 18 -4.56 -32.50 7.95
C LYS A 18 -5.95 -31.92 7.78
N THR A 19 -6.10 -30.61 7.99
CA THR A 19 -7.39 -29.91 7.79
C THR A 19 -7.73 -29.75 6.31
N GLY A 20 -6.78 -29.97 5.41
CA GLY A 20 -6.96 -29.80 3.98
C GLY A 20 -6.83 -28.35 3.52
N GLU A 21 -6.56 -27.38 4.41
CA GLU A 21 -6.40 -25.95 4.10
C GLU A 21 -5.35 -25.69 3.01
N LEU A 22 -4.26 -26.47 2.96
CA LEU A 22 -3.27 -26.34 1.89
C LEU A 22 -3.76 -26.83 0.53
N LYS A 23 -4.74 -27.75 0.51
CA LYS A 23 -5.35 -28.28 -0.71
C LYS A 23 -6.54 -27.43 -1.15
N ASP A 24 -7.41 -27.05 -0.21
CA ASP A 24 -8.60 -26.23 -0.43
C ASP A 24 -8.28 -24.73 -0.29
N ASN A 25 -7.24 -24.30 -1.00
CA ASN A 25 -6.83 -22.90 -1.04
C ASN A 25 -7.34 -22.27 -2.34
N PRO A 26 -8.09 -21.14 -2.30
CA PRO A 26 -8.57 -20.45 -3.50
C PRO A 26 -7.46 -19.98 -4.44
N TYR A 27 -6.20 -19.92 -3.99
CA TYR A 27 -5.03 -19.54 -4.77
C TYR A 27 -4.18 -20.74 -5.24
N ARG A 28 -4.55 -21.98 -4.89
CA ARG A 28 -3.77 -23.17 -5.24
C ARG A 28 -3.65 -23.33 -6.75
N GLY A 29 -2.42 -23.39 -7.25
CA GLY A 29 -2.12 -23.54 -8.68
C GLY A 29 -2.42 -22.30 -9.53
N LYS A 30 -2.90 -21.20 -8.92
CA LYS A 30 -3.06 -19.93 -9.64
C LYS A 30 -1.69 -19.29 -9.84
N LYS A 31 -1.48 -18.71 -11.02
CA LYS A 31 -0.30 -17.88 -11.28
C LYS A 31 -0.34 -16.68 -10.34
N LEU A 32 0.79 -16.40 -9.69
CA LEU A 32 0.91 -15.19 -8.89
C LEU A 32 0.89 -13.97 -9.82
N ASP A 33 0.01 -13.02 -9.53
CA ASP A 33 0.03 -11.72 -10.17
C ASP A 33 1.15 -10.87 -9.54
N LEU A 34 2.11 -10.49 -10.38
CA LEU A 34 3.26 -9.68 -10.00
C LEU A 34 3.26 -8.34 -10.73
N GLU A 35 2.19 -7.99 -11.43
CA GLU A 35 2.12 -6.78 -12.25
C GLU A 35 2.41 -5.53 -11.41
N ASP A 36 1.79 -5.41 -10.24
CA ASP A 36 2.01 -4.29 -9.31
C ASP A 36 3.47 -4.19 -8.81
N TYR A 37 4.10 -5.34 -8.56
CA TYR A 37 5.49 -5.39 -8.13
C TYR A 37 6.43 -4.88 -9.23
N PHE A 38 6.19 -5.28 -10.48
CA PHE A 38 7.03 -4.87 -11.61
C PHE A 38 6.70 -3.47 -12.15
N LYS A 39 5.47 -2.97 -11.95
CA LYS A 39 5.08 -1.56 -12.20
C LYS A 39 5.88 -0.58 -11.35
N THR A 40 6.31 -1.02 -10.16
CA THR A 40 7.16 -0.22 -9.29
C THR A 40 8.60 -0.20 -9.83
N PRO A 41 9.24 0.98 -10.00
CA PRO A 41 10.65 1.08 -10.40
C PRO A 41 11.56 0.26 -9.49
N ALA A 42 12.59 -0.38 -10.05
CA ALA A 42 13.43 -1.35 -9.33
C ALA A 42 13.97 -0.81 -8.00
N GLU A 43 14.42 0.44 -8.00
CA GLU A 43 14.99 1.16 -6.86
C GLU A 43 13.99 1.33 -5.70
N HIS A 44 12.69 1.39 -6.02
CA HIS A 44 11.62 1.64 -5.07
C HIS A 44 10.97 0.35 -4.53
N ARG A 45 11.13 -0.80 -5.22
CA ARG A 45 10.43 -2.05 -4.89
C ARG A 45 10.67 -2.51 -3.46
N MET A 46 11.92 -2.47 -2.99
CA MET A 46 12.26 -2.96 -1.65
C MET A 46 11.66 -2.07 -0.58
N GLY A 47 11.81 -0.75 -0.69
CA GLY A 47 11.25 0.21 0.26
C GLY A 47 9.72 0.10 0.34
N MET A 48 9.03 0.05 -0.80
CA MET A 48 7.58 -0.11 -0.83
C MET A 48 7.12 -1.46 -0.30
N LYS A 49 7.87 -2.54 -0.55
CA LYS A 49 7.58 -3.88 -0.01
C LYS A 49 7.69 -3.90 1.52
N ILE A 50 8.77 -3.36 2.09
CA ILE A 50 8.96 -3.30 3.55
C ILE A 50 7.78 -2.56 4.21
N LEU A 51 7.38 -1.42 3.65
CA LEU A 51 6.26 -0.65 4.18
C LEU A 51 4.95 -1.45 4.10
N LYS A 52 4.66 -2.09 2.95
CA LYS A 52 3.49 -2.94 2.77
C LYS A 52 3.46 -4.11 3.76
N ASP A 53 4.58 -4.81 3.91
CA ASP A 53 4.71 -5.97 4.81
C ASP A 53 4.56 -5.55 6.29
N ALA A 54 4.93 -4.32 6.64
CA ALA A 54 4.72 -3.72 7.96
C ALA A 54 3.31 -3.13 8.16
N ASN A 55 2.38 -3.32 7.21
CA ASN A 55 1.08 -2.66 7.18
C ASN A 55 1.16 -1.11 7.28
N CYS A 56 2.28 -0.54 6.83
CA CYS A 56 2.53 0.89 6.79
C CYS A 56 2.27 1.43 5.38
N LEU A 57 1.49 2.50 5.27
CA LEU A 57 1.22 3.12 3.98
C LEU A 57 2.37 4.06 3.59
N PRO A 58 2.96 3.97 2.38
CA PRO A 58 4.03 4.87 1.98
C PRO A 58 3.60 6.35 2.02
N PRO A 59 4.49 7.28 2.44
CA PRO A 59 4.15 8.70 2.58
C PRO A 59 3.59 9.33 1.30
N ALA A 60 4.15 8.98 0.13
CA ALA A 60 3.64 9.45 -1.15
C ALA A 60 2.19 9.00 -1.41
N VAL A 61 1.86 7.75 -1.04
CA VAL A 61 0.51 7.19 -1.20
C VAL A 61 -0.48 7.84 -0.23
N GLN A 62 -0.06 8.10 1.02
CA GLN A 62 -0.87 8.86 1.97
C GLN A 62 -1.24 10.24 1.43
N MET A 63 -0.26 10.95 0.81
CA MET A 63 -0.54 12.27 0.24
C MET A 63 -1.48 12.20 -0.96
N MET A 64 -1.34 11.19 -1.82
CA MET A 64 -2.25 10.99 -2.95
C MET A 64 -3.70 10.77 -2.49
N GLN A 65 -3.91 9.94 -1.45
CA GLN A 65 -5.25 9.73 -0.88
C GLN A 65 -5.83 11.02 -0.28
N LEU A 66 -5.00 11.82 0.39
CA LEU A 66 -5.44 13.10 0.95
C LEU A 66 -5.84 14.10 -0.14
N ILE A 67 -5.06 14.17 -1.23
CA ILE A 67 -5.39 15.00 -2.39
C ILE A 67 -6.72 14.57 -3.01
N GLU A 68 -6.93 13.26 -3.21
CA GLU A 68 -8.18 12.74 -3.77
C GLU A 68 -9.37 13.06 -2.87
N LYS A 69 -9.23 12.88 -1.56
CA LYS A 69 -10.26 13.25 -0.58
C LYS A 69 -10.63 14.73 -0.68
N LYS A 70 -9.62 15.60 -0.71
CA LYS A 70 -9.80 17.05 -0.81
C LYS A 70 -10.41 17.48 -2.14
N GLN A 71 -10.09 16.79 -3.24
CA GLN A 71 -10.72 17.02 -4.54
C GLN A 71 -12.20 16.64 -4.53
N LYS A 72 -12.57 15.51 -3.92
CA LYS A 72 -13.98 15.13 -3.75
C LYS A 72 -14.74 16.15 -2.91
N GLU A 73 -14.13 16.63 -1.81
CA GLU A 73 -14.69 17.71 -0.99
C GLU A 73 -14.91 18.99 -1.82
N PHE A 74 -13.93 19.38 -2.64
CA PHE A 74 -14.02 20.55 -3.52
C PHE A 74 -15.13 20.42 -4.58
N GLU A 75 -15.28 19.25 -5.19
CA GLU A 75 -16.33 18.96 -6.18
C GLU A 75 -17.72 18.98 -5.54
N SER A 76 -17.85 18.49 -4.31
CA SER A 76 -19.12 18.45 -3.57
C SER A 76 -19.50 19.78 -2.91
N SER A 77 -18.58 20.72 -2.75
CA SER A 77 -18.88 22.01 -2.12
C SER A 77 -19.63 22.92 -3.09
N GLU A 78 -20.61 23.68 -2.60
CA GLU A 78 -21.33 24.69 -3.39
C GLU A 78 -20.92 26.12 -2.99
N ASP A 79 -20.29 26.28 -1.82
CA ASP A 79 -19.89 27.58 -1.31
C ASP A 79 -18.57 28.06 -1.96
N PRO A 80 -18.55 29.27 -2.56
CA PRO A 80 -17.37 29.82 -3.23
C PRO A 80 -16.16 30.03 -2.30
N GLU A 81 -16.38 30.38 -1.03
CA GLU A 81 -15.30 30.67 -0.09
C GLU A 81 -14.56 29.39 0.33
N THR A 82 -15.31 28.35 0.70
CA THR A 82 -14.76 27.02 0.98
C THR A 82 -14.08 26.39 -0.24
N LYS A 83 -14.60 26.63 -1.46
CA LYS A 83 -13.93 26.18 -2.70
C LYS A 83 -12.54 26.78 -2.87
N GLU A 84 -12.39 28.08 -2.66
CA GLU A 84 -11.08 28.73 -2.79
C GLU A 84 -10.09 28.28 -1.70
N VAL A 85 -10.55 28.01 -0.48
CA VAL A 85 -9.71 27.41 0.58
C VAL A 85 -9.25 26.00 0.17
N LEU A 86 -10.18 25.13 -0.21
CA LEU A 86 -9.87 23.77 -0.64
C LEU A 86 -8.93 23.75 -1.85
N ARG A 87 -9.10 24.67 -2.79
CA ARG A 87 -8.22 24.82 -3.95
C ARG A 87 -6.77 25.11 -3.53
N LYS A 88 -6.56 26.04 -2.60
CA LYS A 88 -5.23 26.36 -2.06
C LYS A 88 -4.62 25.17 -1.32
N GLU A 89 -5.41 24.45 -0.52
CA GLU A 89 -4.97 23.24 0.18
C GLU A 89 -4.54 22.14 -0.81
N ILE A 90 -5.35 21.86 -1.82
CA ILE A 90 -5.04 20.87 -2.87
C ILE A 90 -3.74 21.26 -3.59
N MET A 91 -3.56 22.54 -3.91
CA MET A 91 -2.35 23.02 -4.58
C MET A 91 -1.10 22.83 -3.71
N ALA A 92 -1.19 23.18 -2.42
CA ALA A 92 -0.09 22.98 -1.47
C ALA A 92 0.27 21.50 -1.30
N LEU A 93 -0.73 20.62 -1.21
CA LEU A 93 -0.54 19.18 -1.10
C LEU A 93 0.11 18.59 -2.36
N LYS A 94 -0.28 19.04 -3.55
CA LYS A 94 0.33 18.63 -4.83
C LYS A 94 1.80 19.02 -4.89
N LEU A 95 2.12 20.28 -4.58
CA LEU A 95 3.52 20.75 -4.54
C LEU A 95 4.37 19.93 -3.58
N LYS A 96 3.87 19.69 -2.36
CA LYS A 96 4.59 18.89 -1.37
C LYS A 96 4.81 17.44 -1.83
N LYS A 97 3.86 16.86 -2.56
CA LYS A 97 3.99 15.51 -3.15
C LYS A 97 5.08 15.49 -4.22
N ASP A 98 5.13 16.48 -5.10
CA ASP A 98 6.12 16.55 -6.17
C ASP A 98 7.55 16.69 -5.59
N LEU A 99 7.73 17.56 -4.59
CA LEU A 99 9.01 17.69 -3.86
C LEU A 99 9.48 16.38 -3.20
N LEU A 100 8.54 15.60 -2.63
CA LEU A 100 8.88 14.30 -2.04
C LEU A 100 9.28 13.26 -3.08
N ILE A 101 8.71 13.32 -4.29
CA ILE A 101 9.08 12.41 -5.38
C ILE A 101 10.46 12.80 -5.92
N GLU A 102 10.73 14.10 -6.09
CA GLU A 102 12.04 14.61 -6.55
C GLU A 102 13.16 14.29 -5.57
N ALA A 103 12.93 14.44 -4.25
CA ALA A 103 13.94 14.12 -3.23
C ALA A 103 14.27 12.62 -3.14
N ASN A 104 13.45 11.77 -3.77
CA ASN A 104 13.57 10.32 -3.72
C ASN A 104 14.00 9.72 -5.07
N ASN A 105 14.30 10.57 -6.06
CA ASN A 105 14.99 10.27 -7.33
C ASN A 105 16.46 10.73 -7.25
#